data_AF-B3VRN4-F1
#
_entry.id   AF-B3VRN4-F1
#
_cell.length_a   1.000
_cell.length_b   1.000
_cell.length_c   1.000
_cell.angle_alpha   90.00
_cell.angle_beta   90.00
_cell.angle_gamma   90.00
#
_symmetry.space_group_name_H-M   'P 1'
#
loop_
_entity.id
_entity.type
_entity.pdbx_description
1 polymer ?
#
loop_
_entity_poly.entity_id
_entity_poly.type
_entity_poly.pdbx_seq_one_letter_code
_entity_poly.pdbx_strand_id
1 'polypeptide(L)' 'VWNDEFLSWNSSMFDEIREISLPLSAIWAPDIIINE' A
#
# COMPACT_ATOMS: atom_id res chain seq x y z
N VAL A 1 -6.73 -2.31 -11.13
CA VAL A 1 -5.52 -2.05 -10.31
C VAL A 1 -5.99 -1.37 -9.03
N TRP A 2 -5.57 -1.83 -7.85
CA TRP A 2 -5.88 -1.21 -6.55
C TRP A 2 -4.84 -0.14 -6.23
N ASN A 3 -5.27 0.97 -5.62
CA ASN A 3 -4.44 2.07 -5.15
C ASN A 3 -4.97 2.54 -3.79
N ASP A 4 -4.11 2.61 -2.78
CA ASP A 4 -4.46 3.10 -1.44
C ASP A 4 -4.05 4.57 -1.31
N GLU A 5 -5.03 5.47 -1.28
CA GLU A 5 -4.79 6.93 -1.25
C GLU A 5 -4.13 7.40 0.05
N PHE A 6 -4.27 6.64 1.15
CA PHE A 6 -3.68 6.97 2.45
C PHE A 6 -2.23 6.50 2.60
N LEU A 7 -1.77 5.58 1.73
CA LEU A 7 -0.39 5.11 1.68
C LEU A 7 0.44 5.91 0.67
N SER A 8 0.32 7.24 0.71
CA SER A 8 1.06 8.15 -0.17
C SER A 8 1.89 9.14 0.65
N TRP A 9 3.08 9.47 0.14
CA TRP A 9 3.97 10.45 0.75
C TRP A 9 4.82 11.16 -0.31
N ASN A 10 5.39 12.31 0.06
CA ASN A 10 6.39 13.00 -0.76
C ASN A 10 7.78 12.42 -0.46
N SER A 11 8.40 11.74 -1.42
CA SER A 11 9.70 11.07 -1.23
C SER A 11 10.80 12.03 -0.76
N SER A 12 10.78 13.29 -1.21
CA SER A 12 11.78 14.28 -0.83
C SER A 12 11.73 14.67 0.65
N MET A 13 10.65 14.35 1.37
CA MET A 13 10.57 14.52 2.82
C MET A 13 11.17 13.34 3.61
N PHE A 14 11.51 12.24 2.94
CA PHE A 14 11.93 10.98 3.54
C PHE A 14 13.11 10.37 2.77
N ASP A 15 14.21 11.11 2.61
CA ASP A 15 15.45 10.64 1.97
C ASP A 15 15.26 10.00 0.59
N GLU A 16 14.28 10.47 -0.18
CA GLU A 16 13.91 9.92 -1.48
C GLU A 16 13.47 8.45 -1.46
N ILE A 17 12.96 7.96 -0.33
CA ILE A 17 12.32 6.64 -0.22
C ILE A 17 11.06 6.63 -1.10
N ARG A 18 11.02 5.70 -2.07
CA ARG A 18 9.89 5.54 -3.01
C ARG A 18 9.03 4.33 -2.73
N GLU A 19 9.56 3.34 -2.03
CA GLU A 19 8.90 2.07 -1.76
C GLU A 19 9.28 1.57 -0.37
N ILE A 20 8.35 0.89 0.28
CA ILE A 20 8.53 0.25 1.58
C ILE A 20 7.85 -1.12 1.59
N SER A 21 8.37 -2.04 2.39
CA SER A 21 7.71 -3.31 2.66
C SER A 21 6.91 -3.21 3.95
N LEU A 22 5.61 -3.52 3.87
CA LEU A 22 4.70 -3.51 5.00
C LEU A 22 4.04 -4.88 5.15
N PRO A 23 3.77 -5.34 6.39
CA PRO A 23 2.95 -6.52 6.60
C PRO A 23 1.50 -6.22 6.17
N LEU A 24 0.88 -7.16 5.47
CA LEU A 24 -0.50 -7.02 4.99
C LEU A 24 -1.50 -6.72 6.12
N SER A 25 -1.25 -7.26 7.32
CA SER A 25 -2.10 -7.03 8.50
C SER A 25 -2.07 -5.59 9.04
N ALA A 26 -1.14 -4.75 8.59
CA ALA A 26 -1.03 -3.36 9.00
C ALA A 26 -1.75 -2.39 8.06
N ILE A 27 -2.25 -2.86 6.92
CA ILE A 27 -2.92 -2.04 5.91
C ILE A 27 -4.28 -2.62 5.56
N TRP A 28 -5.15 -1.80 4.99
CA TRP A 28 -6.38 -2.30 4.39
C TRP A 28 -6.05 -2.99 3.06
N ALA A 29 -6.70 -4.12 2.79
CA ALA A 29 -6.61 -4.80 1.52
C ALA A 29 -8.02 -5.31 1.13
N PRO A 30 -8.36 -5.33 -0.17
CA PRO A 30 -9.65 -5.84 -0.61
C PRO A 30 -9.72 -7.36 -0.43
N ASP A 31 -10.89 -7.85 -0.03
CA ASP A 31 -11.18 -9.28 -0.06
C ASP A 31 -11.29 -9.74 -1.52
N ILE A 32 -10.58 -10.83 -1.85
CA ILE A 32 -10.63 -11.45 -3.18
C ILE A 32 -11.25 -12.83 -3.03
N ILE A 33 -12.42 -13.01 -3.61
CA ILE A 33 -13.20 -14.26 -3.56
C ILE A 33 -13.23 -14.85 -4.97
N ILE A 34 -12.95 -16.14 -5.09
CA ILE A 34 -13.13 -16.92 -6.32
C ILE A 34 -14.35 -17.81 -6.12
N ASN A 35 -15.30 -17.74 -7.03
CA ASN A 35 -16.48 -18.60 -7.04
C ASN A 35 -16.22 -19.80 -7.96
N GLU A 36 -16.77 -20.97 -7.60
CA GLU A 36 -16.78 -22.18 -8.43
C GLU A 36 -17.72 -22.07 -9.64
#